data_AF-A0A9N9MZ08-F1
#
_entry.id   AF-A0A9N9MZ08-F1
#
_cell.length_a   1.000
_cell.length_b   1.000
_cell.length_c   1.000
_cell.angle_alpha   90.00
_cell.angle_beta   90.00
_cell.angle_gamma   90.00
#
_symmetry.space_group_name_H-M   'P 1'
#
loop_
_entity.id
_entity.type
_entity.pdbx_description
1 polymer ?
#
loop_
_entity_poly.entity_id
_entity_poly.type
_entity_poly.pdbx_seq_one_letter_code
_entity_poly.pdbx_strand_id
1 'polypeptide(L)' 'MDSESYGWRLHQDEYIPILMTFEPVPKACTDILTCNCSSHRLTTMCTCKKNGLTCTKLTHRSHQCLNSLKE' A
#
# COMPACT_ATOMS: atom_id res chain seq x y z
N MET A 1 11.35 -19.70 -3.30
CA MET A 1 9.88 -19.64 -3.18
C MET A 1 9.31 -20.36 -4.38
N ASP A 2 8.37 -21.27 -4.15
CA ASP A 2 7.69 -22.01 -5.23
C ASP A 2 6.52 -21.20 -5.80
N SER A 3 6.02 -21.60 -6.97
CA SER A 3 4.91 -20.89 -7.63
C SER A 3 3.61 -20.95 -6.82
N GLU A 4 3.39 -22.01 -6.05
CA GLU A 4 2.17 -22.19 -5.26
C GLU A 4 2.08 -21.17 -4.13
N SER A 5 3.21 -20.80 -3.52
CA SER A 5 3.30 -19.72 -2.52
C SER A 5 2.87 -18.34 -3.05
N TYR A 6 2.81 -18.17 -4.37
CA TYR A 6 2.32 -16.96 -5.05
C TYR A 6 0.93 -17.15 -5.68
N GLY A 7 0.24 -18.24 -5.38
CA GLY A 7 -1.10 -18.53 -5.90
C GLY A 7 -1.13 -19.12 -7.31
N TRP A 8 -0.03 -19.75 -7.75
CA TRP A 8 0.04 -20.38 -9.07
C TRP A 8 0.37 -21.87 -8.96
N ARG A 9 -0.48 -22.72 -9.55
CA ARG A 9 -0.23 -24.15 -9.66
C ARG A 9 0.26 -24.48 -11.06
N LEU A 10 1.35 -25.25 -11.17
CA LEU A 10 1.80 -25.80 -12.43
C LEU A 10 0.98 -27.06 -12.75
N HIS A 11 0.29 -27.07 -13.89
CA HIS A 11 -0.47 -28.22 -14.38
C HIS A 11 -0.20 -28.37 -15.86
N GLN A 12 0.35 -29.52 -16.28
CA GLN A 12 0.66 -29.81 -17.68
C GLN A 12 1.48 -28.69 -18.36
N ASP A 13 2.53 -28.21 -17.70
CA ASP A 13 3.39 -27.10 -18.14
C ASP A 13 2.70 -25.72 -18.25
N GLU A 14 1.45 -25.60 -17.78
CA GLU A 14 0.71 -24.34 -17.71
C GLU A 14 0.55 -23.85 -16.26
N TYR A 15 0.61 -22.54 -16.06
CA TYR A 15 0.33 -21.93 -14.76
C TYR A 15 -1.16 -21.59 -14.63
N ILE A 16 -1.83 -22.27 -13.71
CA ILE A 16 -3.25 -22.06 -13.41
C ILE A 16 -3.37 -21.26 -12.10
N PRO A 17 -4.18 -20.19 -12.06
CA PRO A 17 -4.40 -19.44 -10.83
C PRO A 17 -5.11 -20.32 -9.80
N ILE A 18 -4.60 -20.30 -8.57
CA ILE A 18 -5.24 -20.94 -7.42
C ILE A 18 -6.27 -19.95 -6.87
N LEU A 19 -7.50 -20.41 -6.64
CA LEU A 19 -8.49 -19.62 -5.91
C LEU A 19 -7.98 -19.43 -4.48
N MET A 20 -7.55 -18.21 -4.16
CA MET A 20 -7.00 -17.88 -2.85
C MET A 20 -8.03 -17.15 -2.00
N THR A 21 -8.03 -17.43 -0.70
CA THR A 21 -8.82 -16.70 0.31
C THR A 21 -8.02 -15.57 0.95
N PHE A 22 -6.78 -15.36 0.52
CA PHE A 22 -5.97 -14.25 0.99
C PHE A 22 -6.55 -12.92 0.54
N GLU A 23 -6.34 -11.90 1.37
CA GLU A 23 -6.68 -10.54 1.01
C GLU A 23 -5.99 -10.15 -0.31
N PRO A 24 -6.68 -9.41 -1.22
CA PRO A 24 -6.12 -8.99 -2.51
C PRO A 24 -4.81 -8.21 -2.38
N VAL A 25 -4.59 -7.58 -1.23
CA VAL A 25 -3.38 -6.86 -0.90
C VAL A 25 -2.95 -7.18 0.53
N PRO A 26 -1.67 -7.46 0.80
CA PRO A 26 -1.17 -7.54 2.17
C PRO A 26 -1.46 -6.24 2.91
N LYS A 27 -1.89 -6.31 4.18
CA LYS A 27 -2.14 -5.12 5.00
C LYS A 27 -0.92 -4.19 5.11
N ALA A 28 0.29 -4.76 5.08
CA ALA A 28 1.52 -3.97 5.03
C ALA A 28 1.63 -3.09 3.77
N CYS A 29 1.03 -3.48 2.65
CA CYS A 29 1.02 -2.66 1.43
C CYS A 29 0.09 -1.45 1.55
N THR A 30 -0.99 -1.53 2.34
CA THR A 30 -1.83 -0.34 2.61
C THR A 30 -1.07 0.71 3.42
N ASP A 31 -0.10 0.29 4.24
CA ASP A 31 0.76 1.20 5.02
C ASP A 31 1.81 1.92 4.16
N ILE A 32 2.06 1.42 2.94
CA ILE A 32 3.01 1.97 1.97
C ILE A 32 2.31 2.94 1.00
N LEU A 33 1.00 3.14 1.09
CA LEU A 33 0.27 4.06 0.22
C LEU A 33 0.78 5.50 0.39
N THR A 34 1.45 6.00 -0.66
CA THR A 34 2.01 7.35 -0.70
C THR A 34 0.97 8.38 -1.15
N CYS A 35 0.88 9.50 -0.45
CA CYS A 35 0.26 10.72 -0.99
C CYS A 35 1.33 11.64 -1.60
N ASN A 36 0.98 12.37 -2.66
CA ASN A 36 1.84 13.40 -3.27
C ASN A 36 1.76 14.75 -2.54
N CYS A 37 1.71 14.74 -1.20
CA CYS A 37 1.70 15.99 -0.43
C CYS A 37 3.00 16.76 -0.67
N SER A 38 2.90 17.92 -1.31
CA SER A 38 4.06 18.65 -1.85
C SER A 38 4.70 19.65 -0.88
N SER A 39 4.07 20.00 0.24
CA SER A 39 4.65 20.89 1.27
C SER A 39 3.76 21.02 2.51
N HIS A 40 4.23 21.81 3.49
CA HIS A 40 3.71 22.20 4.82
C HIS A 40 2.20 22.47 5.00
N ARG A 41 1.37 22.30 3.97
CA ARG A 41 -0.08 22.42 4.07
C ARG A 41 -0.71 21.06 3.81
N LEU A 42 -1.64 20.70 4.69
CA LEU A 42 -2.69 19.73 4.40
C LEU A 42 -3.44 20.23 3.17
N THR A 43 -2.98 19.88 1.98
CA THR A 43 -3.73 20.14 0.76
C THR A 43 -5.01 19.33 0.90
N THR A 44 -6.17 19.91 0.60
CA THR A 44 -7.44 19.19 0.38
C THR A 44 -7.28 18.03 -0.63
N MET A 45 -6.17 18.01 -1.35
CA MET A 45 -5.72 16.98 -2.29
C MET A 45 -5.01 15.77 -1.65
N CYS A 46 -4.78 15.75 -0.33
CA CYS A 46 -4.17 14.59 0.33
C CYS A 46 -5.09 13.37 0.22
N THR A 47 -4.66 12.37 -0.56
CA THR A 47 -5.40 11.12 -0.76
C THR A 47 -5.45 10.27 0.50
N CYS A 48 -4.40 10.27 1.33
CA CYS A 48 -4.43 9.59 2.63
C CYS A 48 -5.57 10.14 3.49
N LYS A 49 -5.65 11.46 3.67
CA LYS A 49 -6.73 12.11 4.43
C LYS A 49 -8.12 11.80 3.86
N LYS A 50 -8.29 11.84 2.54
CA LYS A 50 -9.58 11.52 1.89
C LYS A 50 -10.05 10.09 2.17
N ASN A 51 -9.11 9.16 2.31
CA ASN A 51 -9.38 7.77 2.61
C ASN A 51 -9.34 7.46 4.12
N GLY A 52 -9.26 8.48 4.99
CA GLY A 52 -9.18 8.28 6.44
C GLY A 52 -7.88 7.66 6.94
N LEU A 53 -6.82 7.70 6.11
CA LEU A 53 -5.50 7.14 6.42
C LEU A 53 -4.54 8.23 6.90
N THR A 54 -3.59 7.82 7.74
CA THR A 54 -2.50 8.67 8.21
C THR A 54 -1.29 8.54 7.29
N CYS A 55 -0.60 9.63 6.99
CA CYS A 55 0.61 9.59 6.17
C CYS A 55 1.76 8.95 6.95
N THR A 56 2.44 7.98 6.33
CA THR A 56 3.60 7.30 6.91
C THR A 56 4.91 8.00 6.51
N LYS A 57 5.95 7.92 7.38
CA LYS A 57 7.25 8.59 7.18
C LYS A 57 7.94 8.22 5.86
N LEU A 58 7.64 7.04 5.29
CA LEU A 58 8.16 6.58 4.00
C LEU A 58 7.68 7.43 2.80
N THR A 59 6.65 8.25 2.99
CA THR A 59 5.97 9.00 1.93
C THR A 59 6.37 10.48 1.88
N HIS A 60 7.29 10.92 2.75
CA HIS A 60 7.64 12.33 2.91
C HIS A 60 8.97 12.68 2.26
N ARG A 61 8.94 13.60 1.28
CA ARG A 61 10.07 14.49 1.05
C ARG A 61 10.14 15.44 2.24
N SER A 62 10.99 15.17 3.23
CA SER A 62 11.62 16.08 4.22
C SER A 62 10.82 17.27 4.85
N HIS A 63 9.52 17.40 4.62
CA HIS A 63 8.67 18.51 5.04
C HIS A 63 7.60 18.01 6.01
N GLN A 64 7.28 18.84 6.99
CA GLN A 64 6.36 18.52 8.08
C GLN A 64 4.93 18.34 7.55
N CYS A 65 4.52 17.09 7.34
CA CYS A 65 3.15 16.75 6.95
C CYS A 65 2.21 16.82 8.15
N LEU A 66 1.15 17.62 8.05
CA LEU A 66 0.15 17.78 9.11
C LEU A 66 -0.82 16.58 9.22
N ASN A 67 -0.72 15.58 8.35
CA ASN A 67 -1.46 14.30 8.42
C ASN A 67 -0.54 13.13 8.78
N SER A 68 0.62 13.38 9.38
CA SER A 68 1.54 12.33 9.82
C SER A 68 1.09 11.67 11.13
N LEU A 69 1.50 10.41 11.34
CA LEU A 69 1.32 9.74 12.64
C LEU A 69 2.04 10.59 13.70
N LYS A 70 1.30 11.03 14.72
CA LYS A 70 1.88 11.60 15.92
C LYS A 70 2.35 10.43 16.77
N GLU A 71 3.66 10.37 17.01
CA GLU A 71 4.27 9.44 17.97
C GLU A 71 3.78 9.73 19.41
#